data_AF-A0A9R1CBC1-F1
#
_entry.id   AF-A0A9R1CBC1-F1
#
_cell.length_a   1.000
_cell.length_b   1.000
_cell.length_c   1.000
_cell.angle_alpha   90.00
_cell.angle_beta   90.00
_cell.angle_gamma   90.00
#
_symmetry.space_group_name_H-M   'P 1'
#
loop_
_entity.id
_entity.type
_entity.pdbx_description
1 polymer ?
#
loop_
_entity_poly.entity_id
_entity_poly.type
_entity_poly.pdbx_seq_one_letter_code
_entity_poly.pdbx_strand_id
1 'polypeptide(L)'
;MWLILAFLSATLLGFYDSFKKKALQDNAVATVLFLNTLFSTLIFAPFIIISYSSAYLDGTIFHVASGGWEVHKWIILKSIIVLSSWTFGYLGMKHVPLTIYGPINATRPVLVLLGAILVYGEQLNAWQWTGVLLAVASFFMLSRSSRKEGISFRHNRWIWFIVLGAVLGAVSGLYDKYLMNPQGLGLDRMIVQSWYNFYQMIMMGIVLAVIHHNDSNANGGKKKNFFRAIVDGLHSNGLTTIIMISVFLSAADFVYFYALSLPGAMISIVSMVRRGSVVVSFLFGAAFFHEKNLKSKAVDLALVLLGMIFLWIGGK
;
A
#
# COMPACT_ATOMS: atom_id res chain seq x y z
N MET A 1 5.85 -16.79 -18.72
CA MET A 1 6.89 -16.30 -17.79
C MET A 1 6.41 -15.11 -16.94
N TRP A 2 6.00 -13.99 -17.54
CA TRP A 2 5.59 -12.77 -16.80
C TRP A 2 4.35 -12.95 -15.90
N LEU A 3 3.43 -13.85 -16.26
CA LEU A 3 2.23 -14.12 -15.47
C LEU A 3 2.57 -14.78 -14.12
N ILE A 4 3.56 -15.69 -14.08
CA ILE A 4 4.04 -16.32 -12.83
C ILE A 4 4.61 -15.25 -11.89
N LEU A 5 5.37 -14.30 -12.43
CA LEU A 5 5.90 -13.17 -11.66
C LEU A 5 4.78 -12.26 -11.13
N ALA A 6 3.73 -12.02 -11.92
CA ALA A 6 2.57 -11.26 -11.44
C ALA A 6 1.89 -11.94 -10.24
N PHE A 7 1.70 -13.27 -10.29
CA PHE A 7 1.15 -14.05 -9.16
C PHE A 7 2.10 -14.09 -7.96
N LEU A 8 3.41 -14.19 -8.19
CA LEU A 8 4.40 -14.11 -7.14
C LEU A 8 4.35 -12.74 -6.44
N SER A 9 4.31 -11.64 -7.20
CA SER A 9 4.14 -10.28 -6.65
C SER A 9 2.86 -10.16 -5.82
N ALA A 10 1.73 -10.68 -6.32
CA ALA A 10 0.46 -10.71 -5.58
C ALA A 10 0.57 -11.51 -4.26
N THR A 11 1.27 -12.64 -4.30
CA THR A 11 1.45 -13.51 -3.13
C THR A 11 2.32 -12.84 -2.07
N LEU A 12 3.45 -12.26 -2.47
CA LEU A 12 4.33 -11.47 -1.60
C LEU A 12 3.58 -10.28 -0.98
N LEU A 13 2.74 -9.60 -1.75
CA LEU A 13 1.92 -8.49 -1.25
C LEU A 13 0.87 -8.97 -0.22
N GLY A 14 0.31 -10.17 -0.41
CA GLY A 14 -0.59 -10.79 0.57
C GLY A 14 0.11 -11.17 1.88
N PHE A 15 1.35 -11.65 1.80
CA PHE A 15 2.19 -11.85 3.00
C PHE A 15 2.48 -10.50 3.67
N TYR A 16 2.86 -9.47 2.91
CA TYR A 16 3.05 -8.12 3.43
C TYR A 16 1.84 -7.65 4.26
N ASP A 17 0.61 -7.78 3.75
CA ASP A 17 -0.59 -7.37 4.48
C ASP A 17 -0.80 -8.18 5.77
N SER A 18 -0.47 -9.48 5.75
CA SER A 18 -0.60 -10.39 6.89
C SER A 18 0.43 -10.09 7.99
N PHE A 19 1.69 -9.90 7.62
CA PHE A 19 2.76 -9.49 8.54
C PHE A 19 2.53 -8.08 9.08
N LYS A 20 2.00 -7.17 8.25
CA LYS A 20 1.57 -5.83 8.68
C LYS A 20 0.48 -5.92 9.75
N LYS A 21 -0.56 -6.73 9.55
CA LYS A 21 -1.59 -6.95 10.58
C LYS A 21 -0.97 -7.50 11.85
N LYS A 22 -0.04 -8.46 11.76
CA LYS A 22 0.63 -9.03 12.93
C LYS A 22 1.48 -8.01 13.69
N ALA A 23 2.28 -7.19 12.98
CA ALA A 23 3.09 -6.15 13.59
C ALA A 23 2.23 -5.10 14.30
N LEU A 24 1.06 -4.77 13.76
CA LEU A 24 0.18 -3.75 14.32
C LEU A 24 -0.57 -4.17 15.59
N GLN A 25 -0.67 -5.47 15.90
CA GLN A 25 -1.35 -5.94 17.11
C GLN A 25 -0.68 -5.40 18.38
N ASP A 26 0.64 -5.61 18.49
CA ASP A 26 1.38 -5.36 19.73
C ASP A 26 2.27 -4.11 19.67
N ASN A 27 2.38 -3.45 18.51
CA ASN A 27 3.28 -2.30 18.32
C ASN A 27 2.53 -1.00 17.98
N ALA A 28 3.18 0.14 18.25
CA ALA A 28 2.67 1.44 17.88
C ALA A 28 2.73 1.66 16.36
N VAL A 29 1.69 2.28 15.79
CA VAL A 29 1.57 2.48 14.34
C VAL A 29 2.73 3.32 13.78
N ALA A 30 3.08 4.42 14.45
CA ALA A 30 4.16 5.30 14.02
C ALA A 30 5.51 4.56 13.98
N THR A 31 5.80 3.71 14.97
CA THR A 31 7.03 2.91 15.03
C THR A 31 7.09 1.88 13.91
N VAL A 32 6.00 1.14 13.69
CA VAL A 32 5.90 0.15 12.59
C VAL A 32 6.07 0.83 11.24
N LEU A 33 5.43 1.99 11.04
CA LEU A 33 5.47 2.72 9.78
C LEU A 33 6.87 3.30 9.52
N PHE A 34 7.51 3.91 10.53
CA PHE A 34 8.88 4.40 10.45
C PHE A 34 9.86 3.28 10.09
N LEU A 35 9.85 2.19 10.84
CA LEU A 35 10.76 1.07 10.61
C LEU A 35 10.53 0.44 9.23
N ASN A 36 9.27 0.32 8.79
CA ASN A 36 8.95 -0.12 7.43
C ASN A 36 9.58 0.79 6.37
N THR A 37 9.43 2.11 6.51
CA THR A 37 10.02 3.08 5.57
C THR A 37 11.54 3.12 5.65
N LEU A 38 12.13 2.92 6.83
CA LEU A 38 13.58 2.84 7.05
C LEU A 38 14.16 1.62 6.34
N PHE A 39 13.63 0.42 6.58
CA PHE A 39 14.13 -0.80 5.93
C PHE A 39 13.87 -0.79 4.43
N SER A 40 12.72 -0.27 3.97
CA SER A 40 12.48 -0.07 2.54
C SER A 40 13.54 0.88 1.95
N THR A 41 13.83 2.00 2.62
CA THR A 41 14.90 2.91 2.19
C THR A 41 16.27 2.22 2.17
N LEU A 42 16.60 1.38 3.16
CA LEU A 42 17.86 0.62 3.17
C LEU A 42 17.94 -0.39 2.01
N ILE A 43 16.83 -0.97 1.59
CA ILE A 43 16.76 -1.84 0.40
C ILE A 43 16.96 -1.03 -0.89
N PHE A 44 16.38 0.17 -0.98
CA PHE A 44 16.47 1.02 -2.18
C PHE A 44 17.75 1.87 -2.26
N ALA A 45 18.42 2.16 -1.13
CA ALA A 45 19.59 3.02 -1.06
C ALA A 45 20.79 2.55 -1.90
N PRO A 46 21.15 1.25 -1.96
CA PRO A 46 22.21 0.76 -2.84
C PRO A 46 21.98 1.12 -4.30
N PHE A 47 20.72 1.08 -4.78
CA PHE A 47 20.40 1.44 -6.16
C PHE A 47 20.63 2.93 -6.43
N ILE A 48 20.31 3.80 -5.46
CA ILE A 48 20.58 5.25 -5.56
C ILE A 48 22.10 5.50 -5.59
N ILE A 49 22.85 4.88 -4.68
CA ILE A 49 24.30 5.09 -4.55
C ILE A 49 25.02 4.56 -5.79
N ILE A 50 24.69 3.34 -6.25
CA ILE A 50 25.34 2.74 -7.41
C ILE A 50 25.00 3.53 -8.67
N SER A 51 23.75 3.95 -8.87
CA SER A 51 23.36 4.75 -10.05
C SER A 51 24.07 6.11 -10.10
N TYR A 52 24.48 6.67 -8.95
CA TYR A 52 25.21 7.94 -8.90
C TYR A 52 26.74 7.76 -9.02
N SER A 53 27.28 6.65 -8.50
CA SER A 53 28.72 6.39 -8.45
C SER A 53 29.25 5.56 -9.61
N SER A 54 28.38 4.87 -10.36
CA SER A 54 28.78 3.95 -11.41
C SER A 54 27.73 3.80 -12.51
N ALA A 55 28.21 3.55 -13.73
CA ALA A 55 27.38 3.23 -14.88
C ALA A 55 26.84 1.78 -14.88
N TYR A 56 27.11 0.95 -13.86
CA TYR A 56 26.69 -0.47 -13.85
C TYR A 56 25.18 -0.68 -13.96
N LEU A 57 24.39 0.29 -13.50
CA LEU A 57 22.93 0.21 -13.57
C LEU A 57 22.35 0.93 -14.80
N ASP A 58 23.17 1.64 -15.58
CA ASP A 58 22.70 2.44 -16.71
C ASP A 58 22.03 1.56 -17.77
N GLY A 59 20.87 1.99 -18.25
CA GLY A 59 20.05 1.21 -19.19
C GLY A 59 19.30 0.02 -18.56
N THR A 60 19.46 -0.24 -17.26
CA THR A 60 18.66 -1.25 -16.54
C THR A 60 17.44 -0.62 -15.88
N ILE A 61 16.42 -1.44 -15.60
CA ILE A 61 15.23 -1.03 -14.83
C ILE A 61 15.56 -0.58 -13.38
N PHE A 62 16.79 -0.82 -12.93
CA PHE A 62 17.28 -0.50 -11.60
C PHE A 62 18.02 0.84 -11.54
N HIS A 63 18.24 1.50 -12.68
CA HIS A 63 18.83 2.82 -12.73
C HIS A 63 17.92 3.84 -12.04
N VAL A 64 18.43 4.51 -11.03
CA VAL A 64 17.76 5.65 -10.40
C VAL A 64 18.24 6.91 -11.13
N ALA A 65 17.41 7.45 -12.01
CA ALA A 65 17.72 8.70 -12.70
C ALA A 65 18.01 9.83 -11.69
N SER A 66 18.98 10.69 -12.01
CA SER A 66 19.22 11.91 -11.24
C SER A 66 18.20 12.99 -11.67
N GLY A 67 17.64 13.69 -10.68
CA GLY A 67 16.65 14.75 -10.92
C GLY A 67 17.03 16.01 -10.17
N GLY A 68 16.78 17.18 -10.76
CA GLY A 68 16.86 18.45 -10.04
C GLY A 68 15.70 18.65 -9.08
N TRP A 69 15.68 19.80 -8.40
CA TRP A 69 14.57 20.20 -7.50
C TRP A 69 13.19 20.10 -8.14
N GLU A 70 13.10 20.35 -9.46
CA GLU A 70 11.90 20.24 -10.27
C GLU A 70 11.24 18.86 -10.22
N VAL A 71 12.02 17.79 -10.04
CA VAL A 71 11.51 16.43 -9.91
C VAL A 71 11.19 16.11 -8.45
N HIS A 72 12.10 16.49 -7.54
CA HIS A 72 11.98 16.18 -6.12
C HIS A 72 10.74 16.80 -5.47
N LYS A 73 10.33 18.01 -5.84
CA LYS A 73 9.11 18.65 -5.31
C LYS A 73 7.85 17.80 -5.54
N TRP A 74 7.75 17.16 -6.71
CA TRP A 74 6.61 16.31 -7.05
C TRP A 74 6.66 14.96 -6.32
N ILE A 75 7.86 14.41 -6.10
CA ILE A 75 8.05 13.19 -5.31
C ILE A 75 7.74 13.46 -3.83
N ILE A 76 8.13 14.62 -3.28
CA ILE A 76 7.78 15.01 -1.90
C ILE A 76 6.25 15.08 -1.74
N LEU A 77 5.55 15.68 -2.70
CA LEU A 77 4.08 15.71 -2.68
C LEU A 77 3.49 14.29 -2.70
N LYS A 78 4.04 13.38 -3.54
CA LYS A 78 3.66 11.96 -3.52
C LYS A 78 3.85 11.35 -2.14
N SER A 79 5.02 11.56 -1.53
CA SER A 79 5.36 11.03 -0.21
C SER A 79 4.35 11.45 0.86
N ILE A 80 3.90 12.71 0.86
CA ILE A 80 2.88 13.21 1.79
C ILE A 80 1.54 12.49 1.59
N ILE A 81 1.08 12.37 0.34
CA ILE A 81 -0.21 11.74 0.02
C ILE A 81 -0.21 10.27 0.44
N VAL A 82 0.83 9.52 0.04
CA VAL A 82 0.85 8.09 0.37
C VAL A 82 1.15 7.86 1.85
N LEU A 83 1.98 8.68 2.50
CA LEU A 83 2.24 8.52 3.93
C LEU A 83 0.97 8.76 4.74
N SER A 84 0.16 9.72 4.32
CA SER A 84 -1.17 9.96 4.90
C SER A 84 -2.09 8.76 4.66
N SER A 85 -2.13 8.22 3.43
CA SER A 85 -2.86 7.00 3.09
C SER A 85 -2.45 5.81 3.96
N TRP A 86 -1.15 5.59 4.15
CA TRP A 86 -0.61 4.51 4.95
C TRP A 86 -0.88 4.72 6.45
N THR A 87 -0.75 5.93 6.97
CA THR A 87 -1.06 6.24 8.37
C THR A 87 -2.50 5.86 8.71
N PHE A 88 -3.48 6.34 7.94
CA PHE A 88 -4.89 5.97 8.15
C PHE A 88 -5.14 4.48 7.90
N GLY A 89 -4.51 3.91 6.87
CA GLY A 89 -4.62 2.48 6.58
C GLY A 89 -4.09 1.58 7.71
N TYR A 90 -2.97 1.94 8.33
CA TYR A 90 -2.36 1.19 9.44
C TYR A 90 -3.16 1.36 10.73
N LEU A 91 -3.63 2.58 11.03
CA LEU A 91 -4.52 2.85 12.17
C LEU A 91 -5.84 2.05 12.07
N GLY A 92 -6.41 2.00 10.86
CA GLY A 92 -7.60 1.21 10.56
C GLY A 92 -7.33 -0.30 10.68
N MET A 93 -6.29 -0.80 10.02
CA MET A 93 -5.92 -2.22 10.04
C MET A 93 -5.61 -2.71 11.46
N LYS A 94 -5.02 -1.88 12.33
CA LYS A 94 -4.76 -2.26 13.73
C LYS A 94 -6.04 -2.73 14.42
N HIS A 95 -7.15 -2.02 14.23
CA HIS A 95 -8.41 -2.21 14.98
C HIS A 95 -9.49 -2.98 14.23
N VAL A 96 -9.30 -3.25 12.93
CA VAL A 96 -10.28 -3.95 12.08
C VAL A 96 -9.70 -5.29 11.60
N PRO A 97 -10.51 -6.37 11.53
CA PRO A 97 -10.09 -7.66 10.97
C PRO A 97 -9.51 -7.55 9.55
N LEU A 98 -8.52 -8.38 9.24
CA LEU A 98 -7.86 -8.40 7.93
C LEU A 98 -8.85 -8.80 6.83
N THR A 99 -9.80 -9.69 7.14
CA THR A 99 -10.88 -10.12 6.22
C THR A 99 -11.88 -9.01 5.88
N ILE A 100 -11.91 -7.90 6.63
CA ILE A 100 -12.71 -6.70 6.32
C ILE A 100 -11.85 -5.64 5.64
N TYR A 101 -10.62 -5.44 6.13
CA TYR A 101 -9.67 -4.50 5.53
C TYR A 101 -9.38 -4.85 4.06
N GLY A 102 -9.11 -6.13 3.78
CA GLY A 102 -8.74 -6.62 2.45
C GLY A 102 -9.74 -6.21 1.35
N PRO A 103 -11.03 -6.57 1.47
CA PRO A 103 -12.06 -6.18 0.51
C PRO A 103 -12.19 -4.66 0.31
N ILE A 104 -12.18 -3.85 1.39
CA ILE A 104 -12.24 -2.38 1.28
C ILE A 104 -11.00 -1.84 0.55
N ASN A 105 -9.84 -2.43 0.79
CA ASN A 105 -8.61 -2.06 0.11
C ASN A 105 -8.65 -2.45 -1.39
N ALA A 106 -9.28 -3.58 -1.71
CA ALA A 106 -9.45 -4.08 -3.07
C ALA A 106 -10.44 -3.25 -3.90
N THR A 107 -11.28 -2.39 -3.29
CA THR A 107 -12.14 -1.43 -4.02
C THR A 107 -11.42 -0.14 -4.42
N ARG A 108 -10.14 0.06 -4.04
CA ARG A 108 -9.33 1.21 -4.51
C ARG A 108 -9.37 1.46 -6.02
N PRO A 109 -9.33 0.44 -6.91
CA PRO A 109 -9.44 0.65 -8.36
C PRO A 109 -10.67 1.42 -8.80
N VAL A 110 -11.80 1.18 -8.13
CA VAL A 110 -13.07 1.84 -8.43
C VAL A 110 -12.98 3.32 -8.09
N LEU A 111 -12.37 3.63 -6.94
CA LEU A 111 -12.13 5.03 -6.53
C LEU A 111 -11.20 5.75 -7.51
N VAL A 112 -10.18 5.06 -8.02
CA VAL A 112 -9.28 5.61 -9.07
C VAL A 112 -10.06 5.88 -10.35
N LEU A 113 -10.89 4.93 -10.82
CA LEU A 113 -11.69 5.15 -12.04
C LEU A 113 -12.68 6.31 -11.89
N LEU A 114 -13.40 6.37 -10.76
CA LEU A 114 -14.31 7.47 -10.48
C LEU A 114 -13.58 8.82 -10.45
N GLY A 115 -12.40 8.88 -9.83
CA GLY A 115 -11.58 10.09 -9.85
C GLY A 115 -11.02 10.41 -11.24
N ALA A 116 -10.75 9.40 -12.08
CA ALA A 116 -10.30 9.63 -13.44
C ALA A 116 -11.39 10.25 -14.33
N ILE A 117 -12.66 9.86 -14.14
CA ILE A 117 -13.81 10.53 -14.78
C ILE A 117 -13.85 12.01 -14.38
N LEU A 118 -13.72 12.29 -13.08
CA LEU A 118 -13.85 13.64 -12.54
C LEU A 118 -12.68 14.56 -12.92
N VAL A 119 -11.45 14.03 -12.90
CA VAL A 119 -10.22 14.82 -13.09
C VAL A 119 -9.78 14.87 -14.56
N TYR A 120 -9.89 13.74 -15.27
CA TYR A 120 -9.40 13.60 -16.65
C TYR A 120 -10.52 13.57 -17.69
N GLY A 121 -11.79 13.63 -17.27
CA GLY A 121 -12.93 13.57 -18.19
C GLY A 121 -13.09 12.21 -18.88
N GLU A 122 -12.55 11.15 -18.30
CA GLU A 122 -12.63 9.80 -18.88
C GLU A 122 -14.07 9.30 -18.94
N GLN A 123 -14.45 8.71 -20.07
CA GLN A 123 -15.75 8.06 -20.22
C GLN A 123 -15.63 6.58 -19.91
N LEU A 124 -16.49 6.09 -19.03
CA LEU A 124 -16.56 4.66 -18.72
C LEU A 124 -17.48 3.94 -19.69
N ASN A 125 -17.06 2.75 -20.13
CA ASN A 125 -17.93 1.85 -20.89
C ASN A 125 -18.86 1.03 -19.97
N ALA A 126 -19.80 0.30 -20.59
CA ALA A 126 -20.77 -0.52 -19.88
C ALA A 126 -20.12 -1.60 -18.99
N TRP A 127 -18.99 -2.18 -19.41
CA TRP A 127 -18.24 -3.17 -18.64
C TRP A 127 -17.62 -2.56 -17.38
N GLN A 128 -17.01 -1.37 -17.49
CA GLN A 128 -16.46 -0.65 -16.36
C GLN A 128 -17.56 -0.22 -15.39
N TRP A 129 -18.70 0.29 -15.88
CA TRP A 129 -19.87 0.58 -15.03
C TRP A 129 -20.36 -0.63 -14.29
N THR A 130 -20.43 -1.80 -14.95
CA THR A 130 -20.80 -3.05 -14.30
C THR A 130 -19.81 -3.40 -13.19
N GLY A 131 -18.50 -3.26 -13.43
CA GLY A 131 -17.48 -3.47 -12.41
C GLY A 131 -17.58 -2.51 -11.22
N VAL A 132 -17.88 -1.23 -11.46
CA VAL A 132 -18.15 -0.23 -10.41
C VAL A 132 -19.37 -0.63 -9.57
N LEU A 133 -20.49 -0.97 -10.22
CA LEU A 133 -21.72 -1.35 -9.53
C LEU A 133 -21.53 -2.61 -8.67
N LEU A 134 -20.80 -3.61 -9.18
CA LEU A 134 -20.48 -4.82 -8.44
C LEU A 134 -19.62 -4.54 -7.20
N ALA A 135 -18.64 -3.65 -7.31
CA ALA A 135 -17.82 -3.27 -6.17
C ALA A 135 -18.60 -2.50 -5.11
N VAL A 136 -19.50 -1.60 -5.53
CA VAL A 136 -20.43 -0.92 -4.62
C VAL A 136 -21.35 -1.92 -3.92
N ALA A 137 -21.95 -2.85 -4.67
CA ALA A 137 -22.79 -3.91 -4.11
C ALA A 137 -22.02 -4.79 -3.11
N SER A 138 -20.79 -5.19 -3.45
CA SER A 138 -19.92 -5.94 -2.55
C SER A 138 -19.63 -5.17 -1.26
N PHE A 139 -19.30 -3.87 -1.34
CA PHE A 139 -19.07 -3.04 -0.17
C PHE A 139 -20.32 -2.97 0.74
N PHE A 140 -21.51 -2.86 0.16
CA PHE A 140 -22.76 -2.91 0.93
C PHE A 140 -22.98 -4.27 1.59
N MET A 141 -22.73 -5.38 0.89
CA MET A 141 -22.85 -6.72 1.47
C MET A 141 -21.83 -6.95 2.60
N LEU A 142 -20.58 -6.51 2.41
CA LEU A 142 -19.54 -6.52 3.42
C LEU A 142 -19.97 -5.75 4.68
N SER A 143 -20.59 -4.57 4.50
CA SER A 143 -21.09 -3.77 5.61
C SER A 143 -22.18 -4.49 6.42
N ARG A 144 -22.99 -5.35 5.79
CA ARG A 144 -24.03 -6.15 6.44
C ARG A 144 -23.43 -7.39 7.11
N SER A 145 -22.53 -8.07 6.41
CA SER A 145 -21.77 -9.23 6.91
C SER A 145 -20.99 -8.89 8.18
N SER A 146 -20.35 -7.72 8.21
CA SER A 146 -19.53 -7.25 9.33
C SER A 146 -20.34 -6.83 10.56
N ARG A 147 -21.62 -6.48 10.42
CA ARG A 147 -22.49 -6.22 11.59
C ARG A 147 -22.67 -7.46 12.47
N LYS A 148 -22.56 -8.67 11.89
CA LYS A 148 -22.63 -9.93 12.66
C LYS A 148 -21.42 -10.12 13.59
N GLU A 149 -20.37 -9.33 13.43
CA GLU A 149 -19.17 -9.33 14.29
C GLU A 149 -19.16 -8.13 15.25
N GLY A 150 -20.28 -7.41 15.39
CA GLY A 150 -20.38 -6.21 16.22
C GLY A 150 -19.73 -4.97 15.59
N ILE A 151 -19.25 -5.05 14.35
CA ILE A 151 -18.62 -3.93 13.65
C ILE A 151 -19.69 -3.14 12.90
N SER A 152 -20.11 -2.01 13.47
CA SER A 152 -20.99 -1.06 12.80
C SER A 152 -20.20 -0.13 11.88
N PHE A 153 -20.36 -0.29 10.57
CA PHE A 153 -19.68 0.55 9.56
C PHE A 153 -19.96 2.05 9.73
N ARG A 154 -21.15 2.42 10.22
CA ARG A 154 -21.54 3.83 10.36
C ARG A 154 -20.86 4.52 11.56
N HIS A 155 -20.66 3.79 12.66
CA HIS A 155 -20.13 4.36 13.90
C HIS A 155 -18.67 4.02 14.18
N ASN A 156 -18.09 3.08 13.44
CA ASN A 156 -16.71 2.67 13.69
C ASN A 156 -15.72 3.65 13.02
N ARG A 157 -15.09 4.49 13.84
CA ARG A 157 -14.03 5.43 13.41
C ARG A 157 -12.90 4.77 12.61
N TRP A 158 -12.59 3.51 12.89
CA TRP A 158 -11.50 2.79 12.23
C TRP A 158 -11.84 2.41 10.79
N ILE A 159 -13.12 2.16 10.49
CA ILE A 159 -13.56 1.94 9.10
C ILE A 159 -13.43 3.22 8.30
N TRP A 160 -13.78 4.37 8.88
CA TRP A 160 -13.56 5.66 8.25
C TRP A 160 -12.09 5.93 7.95
N PHE A 161 -11.16 5.50 8.84
CA PHE A 161 -9.73 5.57 8.55
C PHE A 161 -9.32 4.65 7.39
N ILE A 162 -9.87 3.44 7.27
CA ILE A 162 -9.60 2.56 6.12
C ILE A 162 -10.10 3.21 4.83
N VAL A 163 -11.32 3.74 4.84
CA VAL A 163 -11.93 4.42 3.68
C VAL A 163 -11.12 5.66 3.29
N LEU A 164 -10.75 6.50 4.25
CA LEU A 164 -9.91 7.67 4.01
C LEU A 164 -8.53 7.29 3.45
N GLY A 165 -7.93 6.23 4.00
CA GLY A 165 -6.68 5.67 3.47
C GLY A 165 -6.84 5.15 2.04
N ALA A 166 -7.98 4.53 1.70
CA ALA A 166 -8.28 4.08 0.34
C ALA A 166 -8.49 5.25 -0.63
N VAL A 167 -9.19 6.31 -0.21
CA VAL A 167 -9.38 7.53 -1.01
C VAL A 167 -8.05 8.23 -1.28
N LEU A 168 -7.23 8.47 -0.24
CA LEU A 168 -5.89 9.06 -0.41
C LEU A 168 -4.98 8.17 -1.28
N GLY A 169 -5.12 6.85 -1.15
CA GLY A 169 -4.42 5.90 -2.01
C GLY A 169 -4.87 6.00 -3.47
N ALA A 170 -6.16 6.23 -3.72
CA ALA A 170 -6.69 6.47 -5.07
C ALA A 170 -6.21 7.80 -5.65
N VAL A 171 -6.17 8.87 -4.84
CA VAL A 171 -5.57 10.16 -5.21
C VAL A 171 -4.10 9.97 -5.59
N SER A 172 -3.33 9.20 -4.80
CA SER A 172 -1.96 8.86 -5.18
C SER A 172 -1.89 8.08 -6.48
N GLY A 173 -2.82 7.16 -6.75
CA GLY A 173 -2.83 6.40 -8.01
C GLY A 173 -3.12 7.28 -9.23
N LEU A 174 -4.02 8.26 -9.09
CA LEU A 174 -4.28 9.27 -10.12
C LEU A 174 -3.08 10.20 -10.32
N TYR A 175 -2.39 10.52 -9.23
CA TYR A 175 -1.17 11.31 -9.27
C TYR A 175 0.00 10.55 -9.91
N ASP A 176 0.11 9.25 -9.68
CA ASP A 176 1.09 8.39 -10.36
C ASP A 176 0.89 8.40 -11.87
N LYS A 177 -0.37 8.38 -12.34
CA LYS A 177 -0.68 8.54 -13.76
C LYS A 177 -0.16 9.87 -14.30
N TYR A 178 -0.32 10.96 -13.55
CA TYR A 178 0.20 12.27 -13.94
C TYR A 178 1.75 12.32 -13.98
N LEU A 179 2.42 11.76 -12.97
CA LEU A 179 3.88 11.74 -12.87
C LEU A 179 4.54 10.93 -13.98
N MET A 180 3.95 9.78 -14.31
CA MET A 180 4.53 8.80 -15.23
C MET A 180 4.03 8.96 -16.68
N ASN A 181 3.07 9.84 -16.94
CA ASN A 181 2.60 10.07 -18.30
C ASN A 181 3.70 10.78 -19.12
N PRO A 182 4.09 10.23 -20.29
CA PRO A 182 5.04 10.88 -21.20
C PRO A 182 4.61 12.29 -21.66
N GLN A 183 3.30 12.56 -21.70
CA GLN A 183 2.74 13.88 -22.02
C GLN A 183 2.64 14.80 -20.79
N GLY A 184 2.90 14.27 -19.59
CA GLY A 184 2.98 15.00 -18.33
C GLY A 184 4.44 15.26 -17.94
N LEU A 185 4.90 14.63 -16.86
CA LEU A 185 6.28 14.76 -16.37
C LEU A 185 7.22 13.64 -16.85
N GLY A 186 6.69 12.53 -17.35
CA GLY A 186 7.47 11.42 -17.91
C GLY A 186 8.52 10.84 -16.97
N LEU A 187 8.31 10.91 -15.64
CA LEU A 187 9.32 10.48 -14.67
C LEU A 187 9.49 8.96 -14.69
N ASP A 188 10.75 8.53 -14.55
CA ASP A 188 11.07 7.12 -14.42
C ASP A 188 10.43 6.52 -13.14
N ARG A 189 10.04 5.24 -13.20
CA ARG A 189 9.36 4.58 -12.08
C ARG A 189 10.30 4.39 -10.89
N MET A 190 11.57 4.15 -11.16
CA MET A 190 12.58 3.84 -10.16
C MET A 190 13.04 5.09 -9.40
N ILE A 191 13.17 6.25 -10.06
CA ILE A 191 13.42 7.52 -9.38
C ILE A 191 12.27 7.86 -8.43
N VAL A 192 11.02 7.73 -8.89
CA VAL A 192 9.84 7.99 -8.06
C VAL A 192 9.80 7.03 -6.88
N GLN A 193 9.97 5.71 -7.09
CA GLN A 193 9.91 4.70 -6.03
C GLN A 193 11.02 4.85 -4.98
N SER A 194 12.26 5.10 -5.40
CA SER A 194 13.41 5.13 -4.49
C SER A 194 13.39 6.38 -3.60
N TRP A 195 13.22 7.56 -4.20
CA TRP A 195 13.18 8.82 -3.45
C TRP A 195 11.93 8.98 -2.61
N TYR A 196 10.80 8.43 -3.07
CA TYR A 196 9.56 8.39 -2.30
C TYR A 196 9.75 7.71 -0.94
N ASN A 197 10.38 6.52 -0.91
CA ASN A 197 10.66 5.78 0.32
C ASN A 197 11.60 6.56 1.25
N PHE A 198 12.65 7.18 0.69
CA PHE A 198 13.59 8.00 1.43
C PHE A 198 12.90 9.20 2.12
N TYR A 199 12.04 9.93 1.39
CA TYR A 199 11.29 11.05 1.99
C TYR A 199 10.31 10.60 3.05
N GLN A 200 9.65 9.46 2.86
CA GLN A 200 8.76 8.91 3.88
C GLN A 200 9.49 8.54 5.17
N MET A 201 10.70 7.98 5.06
CA MET A 201 11.55 7.71 6.20
C MET A 201 11.86 8.99 6.98
N ILE A 202 12.24 10.08 6.29
CA ILE A 202 12.51 11.37 6.93
C ILE A 202 11.26 11.90 7.64
N MET A 203 10.11 11.93 6.94
CA MET A 203 8.85 12.42 7.51
C MET A 203 8.43 11.63 8.75
N MET A 204 8.52 10.29 8.70
CA MET A 204 8.21 9.44 9.85
C MET A 204 9.23 9.59 10.98
N GLY A 205 10.50 9.83 10.66
CA GLY A 205 11.53 10.14 11.63
C GLY A 205 11.21 11.42 12.41
N ILE A 206 10.75 12.46 11.71
CA ILE A 206 10.28 13.73 12.32
C ILE A 206 9.06 13.46 13.23
N VAL A 207 8.07 12.72 12.74
CA VAL A 207 6.87 12.38 13.53
C VAL A 207 7.25 11.65 14.82
N LEU A 208 8.13 10.66 14.76
CA LEU A 208 8.60 9.95 15.94
C LEU A 208 9.43 10.84 16.87
N ALA A 209 10.27 11.72 16.33
CA ALA A 209 11.06 12.65 17.14
C ALA A 209 10.15 13.61 17.92
N VAL A 210 9.07 14.10 17.30
CA VAL A 210 8.07 14.95 17.96
C VAL A 210 7.31 14.17 19.04
N ILE A 211 6.86 12.94 18.74
CA ILE A 211 6.18 12.09 19.73
C ILE A 211 7.09 11.83 20.93
N HIS A 212 8.35 11.48 20.68
CA HIS A 212 9.34 11.22 21.72
C HIS A 212 9.64 12.47 22.56
N HIS A 213 9.77 13.64 21.92
CA HIS A 213 9.98 14.90 22.62
C HIS A 213 8.81 15.23 23.56
N ASN A 214 7.57 15.06 23.09
CA ASN A 214 6.36 15.32 23.88
C ASN A 214 6.24 14.35 25.06
N ASP A 215 6.53 13.06 24.84
CA ASP A 215 6.46 12.04 25.89
C ASP A 215 7.58 12.21 26.95
N SER A 216 8.77 12.63 26.52
CA SER A 216 9.88 12.96 27.43
C SER A 216 9.59 14.20 28.30
N ASN A 217 8.85 15.18 27.77
CA ASN A 217 8.44 16.37 28.52
C ASN A 217 7.32 16.04 29.53
N ALA A 218 6.42 15.11 29.19
CA ALA A 218 5.35 14.68 30.09
C ALA A 218 5.83 13.80 31.26
N ASN A 219 6.83 12.94 31.04
CA ASN A 219 7.31 11.96 32.03
C ASN A 219 8.52 12.44 32.86
N GLY A 220 8.67 13.75 33.08
CA GLY A 220 9.63 14.29 34.06
C GLY A 220 11.12 14.14 33.67
N GLY A 221 11.45 14.10 32.38
CA GLY A 221 12.83 14.34 31.92
C GLY A 221 13.80 13.15 31.90
N LYS A 222 13.35 11.90 32.09
CA LYS A 222 14.18 10.73 31.76
C LYS A 222 14.32 10.61 30.23
N LYS A 223 15.30 11.33 29.66
CA LYS A 223 15.69 11.24 28.25
C LYS A 223 16.25 9.85 27.96
N LYS A 224 15.37 8.92 27.62
CA LYS A 224 15.77 7.68 26.98
C LYS A 224 16.28 8.02 25.58
N ASN A 225 17.42 7.47 25.18
CA ASN A 225 17.93 7.67 23.81
C ASN A 225 16.83 7.32 22.80
N PHE A 226 16.58 8.19 21.81
CA PHE A 226 15.54 8.03 20.80
C PHE A 226 15.52 6.62 20.18
N PHE A 227 16.70 6.10 19.80
CA PHE A 227 16.85 4.74 19.28
C PHE A 227 16.47 3.66 20.31
N ARG A 228 16.83 3.82 21.58
CA ARG A 228 16.40 2.90 22.64
C ARG A 228 14.90 2.98 22.89
N ALA A 229 14.27 4.15 22.75
CA ALA A 229 12.82 4.28 22.87
C ALA A 229 12.09 3.53 21.75
N ILE A 230 12.62 3.55 20.52
CA ILE A 230 12.10 2.77 19.39
C ILE A 230 12.28 1.26 19.63
N VAL A 231 13.49 0.84 20.01
CA VAL A 231 13.83 -0.57 20.20
C VAL A 231 13.04 -1.18 21.37
N ASP A 232 12.99 -0.48 22.50
CA ASP A 232 12.31 -0.98 23.70
C ASP A 232 10.78 -0.86 23.61
N GLY A 233 10.28 -0.03 22.70
CA GLY A 233 8.85 0.06 22.37
C GLY A 233 8.37 -1.05 21.44
N LEU A 234 9.27 -1.90 20.93
CA LEU A 234 8.91 -3.08 20.13
C LEU A 234 8.68 -4.29 21.01
N HIS A 235 7.63 -5.03 20.70
CA HIS A 235 7.45 -6.37 21.22
C HIS A 235 8.58 -7.31 20.72
N SER A 236 8.88 -8.40 21.44
CA SER A 236 10.09 -9.24 21.18
C SER A 236 10.24 -9.74 19.74
N ASN A 237 9.11 -9.97 19.04
CA ASN A 237 9.08 -10.44 17.66
C ASN A 237 8.70 -9.33 16.65
N GLY A 238 8.53 -8.09 17.12
CA GLY A 238 8.10 -6.95 16.33
C GLY A 238 9.10 -6.58 15.25
N LEU A 239 10.39 -6.54 15.59
CA LEU A 239 11.46 -6.16 14.64
C LEU A 239 11.50 -7.11 13.44
N THR A 240 11.55 -8.42 13.67
CA THR A 240 11.56 -9.44 12.61
C THR A 240 10.31 -9.33 11.74
N THR A 241 9.14 -9.14 12.36
CA THR A 241 7.88 -8.97 11.63
C THR A 241 7.93 -7.73 10.73
N ILE A 242 8.49 -6.61 11.20
CA ILE A 242 8.59 -5.36 10.42
C ILE A 242 9.63 -5.44 9.30
N ILE A 243 10.74 -6.13 9.54
CA ILE A 243 11.72 -6.42 8.47
C ILE A 243 11.03 -7.24 7.37
N MET A 244 10.24 -8.26 7.74
CA MET A 244 9.49 -9.06 6.77
C MET A 244 8.48 -8.21 5.98
N ILE A 245 7.78 -7.26 6.60
CA ILE A 245 6.91 -6.30 5.88
C ILE A 245 7.70 -5.61 4.76
N SER A 246 8.87 -5.06 5.09
CA SER A 246 9.67 -4.26 4.16
C SER A 246 10.27 -5.11 3.04
N VAL A 247 10.74 -6.32 3.37
CA VAL A 247 11.25 -7.31 2.42
C VAL A 247 10.14 -7.76 1.47
N PHE A 248 8.98 -8.15 1.98
CA PHE A 248 7.87 -8.59 1.13
C PHE A 248 7.33 -7.48 0.24
N LEU A 249 7.22 -6.25 0.76
CA LEU A 249 6.78 -5.10 -0.04
C LEU A 249 7.77 -4.81 -1.17
N SER A 250 9.07 -4.70 -0.83
CA SER A 250 10.11 -4.37 -1.81
C SER A 250 10.27 -5.49 -2.84
N ALA A 251 10.27 -6.76 -2.40
CA ALA A 251 10.31 -7.91 -3.31
C ALA A 251 9.07 -7.96 -4.23
N ALA A 252 7.88 -7.69 -3.70
CA ALA A 252 6.67 -7.62 -4.51
C ALA A 252 6.76 -6.53 -5.58
N ASP A 253 7.34 -5.37 -5.24
CA ASP A 253 7.59 -4.27 -6.17
C ASP A 253 8.62 -4.63 -7.23
N PHE A 254 9.76 -5.21 -6.85
CA PHE A 254 10.78 -5.64 -7.82
C PHE A 254 10.25 -6.70 -8.79
N VAL A 255 9.57 -7.73 -8.27
CA VAL A 255 8.98 -8.77 -9.11
C VAL A 255 7.91 -8.17 -10.04
N TYR A 256 7.14 -7.18 -9.56
CA TYR A 256 6.16 -6.47 -10.38
C TYR A 256 6.83 -5.68 -11.51
N PHE A 257 7.84 -4.87 -11.22
CA PHE A 257 8.54 -4.09 -12.24
C PHE A 257 9.28 -4.97 -13.23
N TYR A 258 9.88 -6.07 -12.76
CA TYR A 258 10.49 -7.07 -13.63
C TYR A 258 9.47 -7.80 -14.51
N ALA A 259 8.27 -8.09 -13.99
CA ALA A 259 7.19 -8.64 -14.81
C ALA A 259 6.79 -7.66 -15.93
N LEU A 260 6.79 -6.35 -15.66
CA LEU A 260 6.46 -5.31 -16.64
C LEU A 260 7.56 -5.07 -17.68
N SER A 261 8.82 -5.42 -17.40
CA SER A 261 9.91 -5.28 -18.37
C SER A 261 9.97 -6.43 -19.38
N LEU A 262 9.22 -7.52 -19.17
CA LEU A 262 9.21 -8.66 -20.09
C LEU A 262 8.37 -8.38 -21.35
N PRO A 263 8.83 -8.83 -22.53
CA PRO A 263 8.08 -8.63 -23.78
C PRO A 263 6.72 -9.33 -23.71
N GLY A 264 5.67 -8.62 -24.14
CA GLY A 264 4.28 -9.10 -24.10
C GLY A 264 3.59 -8.99 -22.73
N ALA A 265 4.23 -8.39 -21.71
CA ALA A 265 3.59 -8.14 -20.42
C ALA A 265 2.55 -7.00 -20.53
N MET A 266 1.29 -7.34 -20.32
CA MET A 266 0.21 -6.34 -20.29
C MET A 266 0.11 -5.74 -18.89
N ILE A 267 0.41 -4.43 -18.75
CA ILE A 267 0.31 -3.69 -17.48
C ILE A 267 -1.07 -3.89 -16.84
N SER A 268 -2.14 -3.93 -17.65
CA SER A 268 -3.51 -4.15 -17.20
C SER A 268 -3.69 -5.50 -16.52
N ILE A 269 -3.09 -6.58 -17.03
CA ILE A 269 -3.19 -7.93 -16.43
C ILE A 269 -2.32 -8.00 -15.18
N VAL A 270 -1.08 -7.52 -15.23
CA VAL A 270 -0.15 -7.59 -14.10
C VAL A 270 -0.66 -6.79 -12.90
N SER A 271 -1.19 -5.59 -13.14
CA SER A 271 -1.81 -4.75 -12.09
C SER A 271 -3.03 -5.43 -11.46
N MET A 272 -3.83 -6.12 -12.28
CA MET A 272 -5.02 -6.85 -11.84
C MET A 272 -4.69 -8.06 -10.96
N VAL A 273 -3.75 -8.89 -11.40
CA VAL A 273 -3.26 -10.04 -10.62
C VAL A 273 -2.69 -9.56 -9.29
N ARG A 274 -1.92 -8.46 -9.30
CA ARG A 274 -1.35 -7.88 -8.08
C ARG A 274 -2.40 -7.46 -7.06
N ARG A 275 -3.55 -6.94 -7.51
CA ARG A 275 -4.69 -6.59 -6.63
C ARG A 275 -5.41 -7.83 -6.08
N GLY A 276 -5.24 -8.99 -6.72
CA GLY A 276 -5.66 -10.29 -6.20
C GLY A 276 -4.92 -10.74 -4.93
N SER A 277 -3.88 -10.01 -4.47
CA SER A 277 -3.21 -10.24 -3.19
C SER A 277 -4.18 -10.30 -2.00
N VAL A 278 -5.33 -9.64 -2.13
CA VAL A 278 -6.41 -9.69 -1.15
C VAL A 278 -6.83 -11.11 -0.81
N VAL A 279 -6.82 -12.04 -1.78
CA VAL A 279 -7.17 -13.45 -1.55
C VAL A 279 -6.17 -14.10 -0.59
N VAL A 280 -4.88 -13.86 -0.80
CA VAL A 280 -3.83 -14.39 0.06
C VAL A 280 -3.96 -13.80 1.47
N SER A 281 -4.14 -12.47 1.59
CA SER A 281 -4.35 -11.84 2.90
C SER A 281 -5.62 -12.33 3.61
N PHE A 282 -6.69 -12.62 2.87
CA PHE A 282 -7.94 -13.17 3.41
C PHE A 282 -7.76 -14.59 3.93
N LEU A 283 -7.05 -15.45 3.17
CA LEU A 283 -6.74 -16.82 3.60
C LEU A 283 -5.87 -16.82 4.87
N PHE A 284 -4.91 -15.90 4.98
CA PHE A 284 -4.15 -15.71 6.22
C PHE A 284 -5.00 -15.19 7.38
N GLY A 285 -5.91 -14.24 7.09
CA GLY A 285 -6.99 -13.80 7.99
C GLY A 285 -7.79 -14.96 8.58
N ALA A 286 -8.18 -15.88 7.71
CA ALA A 286 -8.94 -17.07 8.09
C ALA A 286 -8.10 -18.08 8.90
N ALA A 287 -6.90 -18.43 8.41
CA ALA A 287 -6.10 -19.51 8.96
C ALA A 287 -5.31 -19.14 10.22
N PHE A 288 -4.71 -17.96 10.27
CA PHE A 288 -3.82 -17.56 11.37
C PHE A 288 -4.52 -16.66 12.39
N PHE A 289 -5.39 -15.77 11.94
CA PHE A 289 -6.10 -14.85 12.82
C PHE A 289 -7.46 -15.38 13.32
N HIS A 290 -7.88 -16.57 12.86
CA HIS A 290 -9.11 -17.25 13.27
C HIS A 290 -10.34 -16.32 13.24
N GLU A 291 -10.41 -15.48 12.20
CA GLU A 291 -11.46 -14.48 12.07
C GLU A 291 -12.83 -15.12 11.77
N LYS A 292 -13.90 -14.50 12.26
CA LYS A 292 -15.26 -15.06 12.19
C LYS A 292 -15.93 -14.77 10.83
N ASN A 293 -17.09 -15.39 10.62
CA ASN A 293 -18.01 -15.16 9.50
C ASN A 293 -17.37 -15.25 8.08
N LEU A 294 -16.41 -16.16 7.91
CA LEU A 294 -15.62 -16.28 6.68
C LEU A 294 -16.47 -16.58 5.44
N LYS A 295 -17.53 -17.39 5.57
CA LYS A 295 -18.39 -17.76 4.43
C LYS A 295 -19.05 -16.54 3.78
N SER A 296 -19.61 -15.64 4.58
CA SER A 296 -20.26 -14.44 4.06
C SER A 296 -19.23 -13.49 3.45
N LYS A 297 -18.08 -13.29 4.12
CA LYS A 297 -17.01 -12.42 3.62
C LYS A 297 -16.32 -12.96 2.36
N ALA A 298 -16.28 -14.28 2.18
CA ALA A 298 -15.75 -14.91 0.97
C ALA A 298 -16.64 -14.59 -0.25
N VAL A 299 -17.96 -14.56 -0.07
CA VAL A 299 -18.90 -14.11 -1.12
C VAL A 299 -18.67 -12.65 -1.45
N ASP A 300 -18.52 -11.80 -0.42
CA ASP A 300 -18.23 -10.37 -0.62
C ASP A 300 -16.92 -10.19 -1.41
N LEU A 301 -15.87 -10.91 -1.03
CA LEU A 301 -14.58 -10.90 -1.72
C LEU A 301 -14.69 -11.38 -3.18
N ALA A 302 -15.44 -12.46 -3.43
CA ALA A 302 -15.67 -12.96 -4.78
C ALA A 302 -16.34 -11.90 -5.67
N LEU A 303 -17.31 -11.14 -5.12
CA LEU A 303 -17.95 -10.03 -5.84
C LEU A 303 -16.97 -8.89 -6.13
N VAL A 304 -16.05 -8.54 -5.21
CA VAL A 304 -15.00 -7.54 -5.50
C VAL A 304 -14.12 -8.01 -6.65
N LEU A 305 -13.63 -9.25 -6.58
CA LEU A 305 -12.76 -9.82 -7.62
C LEU A 305 -13.47 -9.87 -8.98
N LEU A 306 -14.74 -10.26 -8.98
CA LEU A 306 -15.58 -10.27 -10.18
C LEU A 306 -15.74 -8.85 -10.71
N GLY A 307 -16.06 -7.86 -9.87
CA GLY A 307 -16.12 -6.44 -10.27
C GLY A 307 -14.82 -5.97 -10.91
N MET A 308 -13.67 -6.34 -10.34
CA MET A 308 -12.37 -6.00 -10.92
C MET A 308 -12.14 -6.66 -12.29
N ILE A 309 -12.60 -7.90 -12.52
CA ILE A 309 -12.52 -8.56 -13.84
C ILE A 309 -13.32 -7.77 -14.88
N PHE A 310 -14.51 -7.29 -14.53
CA PHE A 310 -15.33 -6.46 -15.42
C PHE A 310 -14.64 -5.13 -15.74
N LEU A 311 -14.01 -4.48 -14.76
CA LEU A 311 -13.20 -3.28 -14.98
C LEU A 311 -12.04 -3.53 -15.95
N TRP A 312 -11.43 -4.70 -15.88
CA TRP A 312 -10.36 -5.09 -16.78
C TRP A 312 -10.85 -5.37 -18.21
N ILE A 313 -11.97 -6.09 -18.36
CA ILE A 313 -12.57 -6.34 -19.68
C ILE A 313 -12.91 -5.02 -20.37
N GLY A 314 -13.48 -4.07 -19.64
CA GLY A 314 -13.77 -2.75 -20.17
C GLY A 314 -12.55 -1.83 -20.34
N GLY A 315 -11.37 -2.22 -19.85
CA GLY A 315 -10.13 -1.47 -20.09
C GLY A 315 -9.36 -1.92 -21.33
N LYS A 316 -9.86 -2.92 -22.05
CA LYS A 316 -9.37 -3.34 -23.38
C LYS A 316 -10.16 -2.66 -24.47
#